data_AF-A0A7V8WZ58-F1
#
_entry.id   AF-A0A7V8WZ58-F1
#
_cell.length_a   1.000
_cell.length_b   1.000
_cell.length_c   1.000
_cell.angle_alpha   90.00
_cell.angle_beta   90.00
_cell.angle_gamma   90.00
#
_symmetry.space_group_name_H-M   'P 1'
#
loop_
_entity.id
_entity.type
_entity.pdbx_description
1 polymer ?
#
loop_
_entity_poly.entity_id
_entity_poly.type
_entity_poly.pdbx_seq_one_letter_code
_entity_poly.pdbx_strand_id
1 'polypeptide(L)'
;MAPLGNERLRERAVLLETLSVEAPDPGLGGSRLLRTREVALLFQVSERAVTDWARRGRLPSVRTPGGHRRYPAAAVRELLTEVGLG
;
A
#
# COMPACT_ATOMS: atom_id res chain seq x y z
N MET A 1 -3.11 -24.92 -15.12
CA MET A 1 -2.52 -24.15 -14.01
C MET A 1 -2.08 -22.80 -14.58
N ALA A 2 -2.92 -21.76 -14.49
CA ALA A 2 -2.55 -20.44 -15.00
C ALA A 2 -1.33 -19.91 -14.22
N PRO A 3 -0.35 -19.25 -14.87
CA PRO A 3 0.80 -18.73 -14.16
C PRO A 3 0.33 -17.65 -13.17
N LEU A 4 0.70 -17.79 -11.89
CA LEU A 4 0.39 -16.86 -10.80
C LEU A 4 0.79 -15.40 -11.09
N GLY A 5 1.64 -15.17 -12.10
CA GLY A 5 2.07 -13.85 -12.55
C GLY A 5 0.93 -12.95 -13.03
N ASN A 6 -0.08 -13.48 -13.72
CA ASN A 6 -1.14 -12.65 -14.29
C ASN A 6 -2.11 -12.11 -13.23
N GLU A 7 -2.38 -12.88 -12.17
CA GLU A 7 -3.28 -12.47 -11.10
C GLU A 7 -2.68 -11.35 -10.25
N ARG A 8 -1.37 -11.45 -9.91
CA ARG A 8 -0.71 -10.39 -9.14
C ARG A 8 -0.65 -9.06 -9.88
N LEU A 9 -0.44 -9.10 -11.20
CA LEU A 9 -0.44 -7.90 -12.03
C LEU A 9 -1.83 -7.27 -12.10
N ARG A 10 -2.89 -8.08 -12.22
CA ARG A 10 -4.28 -7.62 -12.16
C ARG A 10 -4.61 -7.01 -10.79
N GLU A 11 -4.26 -7.69 -9.71
CA GLU A 11 -4.46 -7.21 -8.34
C GLU A 11 -3.75 -5.86 -8.12
N ARG A 12 -2.50 -5.73 -8.58
CA ARG A 12 -1.77 -4.46 -8.52
C ARG A 12 -2.46 -3.37 -9.34
N ALA A 13 -2.89 -3.65 -10.57
CA ALA A 13 -3.55 -2.67 -11.42
C ALA A 13 -4.82 -2.12 -10.75
N VAL A 14 -5.63 -3.00 -10.15
CA VAL A 14 -6.82 -2.61 -9.38
C VAL A 14 -6.45 -1.74 -8.16
N LEU A 15 -5.38 -2.10 -7.44
CA LEU A 15 -4.91 -1.28 -6.31
C LEU A 15 -4.46 0.11 -6.75
N LEU A 16 -3.71 0.23 -7.84
CA LEU A 16 -3.28 1.53 -8.38
C LEU A 16 -4.47 2.38 -8.84
N GLU A 17 -5.42 1.77 -9.55
CA GLU A 17 -6.67 2.44 -9.95
C GLU A 17 -7.42 2.97 -8.72
N THR A 18 -7.58 2.12 -7.70
CA THR A 18 -8.31 2.52 -6.48
C THR A 18 -7.63 3.68 -5.75
N LEU A 19 -6.29 3.67 -5.68
CA LEU A 19 -5.51 4.76 -5.05
C LEU A 19 -5.52 6.06 -5.87
N SER A 20 -5.81 5.97 -7.17
CA SER A 20 -5.93 7.12 -8.06
C SER A 20 -7.30 7.81 -7.92
N VAL A 21 -8.36 7.05 -7.61
CA VAL A 21 -9.75 7.56 -7.50
C VAL A 21 -10.06 8.18 -6.13
N GLU A 22 -9.47 7.69 -5.04
CA GLU A 22 -9.70 8.27 -3.71
C GLU A 22 -9.03 9.65 -3.57
N ALA A 23 -9.73 10.74 -3.87
CA ALA A 23 -9.29 12.07 -3.44
C ALA A 23 -9.09 12.07 -1.90
N PRO A 24 -8.07 12.76 -1.35
CA PRO A 24 -7.93 12.88 0.09
C PRO A 24 -9.15 13.63 0.62
N ASP A 25 -10.08 12.92 1.26
CA ASP A 25 -11.23 13.52 1.93
C ASP A 25 -10.74 14.22 3.20
N PRO A 26 -10.69 15.57 3.25
CA PRO A 26 -10.08 16.27 4.38
C PRO A 26 -10.98 16.29 5.63
N GLY A 27 -12.22 15.80 5.52
CA GLY A 27 -13.26 15.97 6.54
C GLY A 27 -13.77 14.71 7.24
N LEU A 28 -13.46 13.50 6.74
CA LEU A 28 -13.98 12.24 7.30
C LEU A 28 -12.81 11.35 7.67
N GLY A 29 -12.57 11.19 8.98
CA GLY A 29 -11.41 10.53 9.59
C GLY A 29 -11.27 9.03 9.31
N GLY A 30 -11.26 8.62 8.04
CA GLY A 30 -11.14 7.24 7.60
C GLY A 30 -10.40 7.13 6.27
N SER A 31 -9.22 7.74 6.14
CA SER A 31 -8.35 7.43 5.01
C SER A 31 -8.06 5.92 4.97
N ARG A 32 -8.26 5.30 3.80
CA ARG A 32 -8.10 3.86 3.61
C ARG A 32 -6.77 3.35 4.19
N LEU A 33 -6.85 2.19 4.85
CA LEU A 33 -5.69 1.52 5.44
C LEU A 33 -5.36 0.24 4.66
N LEU A 34 -4.18 0.22 4.06
CA LEU A 34 -3.66 -0.92 3.31
C LEU A 34 -3.04 -1.97 4.23
N ARG A 35 -3.06 -3.23 3.80
CA ARG A 35 -2.32 -4.35 4.39
C ARG A 35 -0.89 -4.40 3.85
N THR A 36 0.00 -5.09 4.56
CA THR A 36 1.40 -5.27 4.13
C THR A 36 1.50 -5.86 2.72
N ARG A 37 0.67 -6.87 2.41
CA ARG A 37 0.61 -7.47 1.06
C ARG A 37 0.25 -6.46 -0.02
N GLU A 38 -0.73 -5.61 0.23
CA GLU A 38 -1.21 -4.63 -0.76
C GLU A 38 -0.11 -3.61 -1.06
N VAL A 39 0.60 -3.13 -0.02
CA VAL A 39 1.77 -2.27 -0.19
C VAL A 39 2.90 -2.99 -0.95
N ALA A 40 3.17 -4.26 -0.61
CA ALA A 40 4.19 -5.05 -1.29
C ALA A 40 3.90 -5.22 -2.78
N LEU A 41 2.62 -5.46 -3.13
CA LEU A 41 2.18 -5.53 -4.53
C LEU A 41 2.36 -4.19 -5.23
N LEU A 42 1.97 -3.07 -4.63
CA LEU A 42 2.08 -1.74 -5.22
C LEU A 42 3.54 -1.40 -5.59
N PHE A 43 4.46 -1.58 -4.64
CA PHE A 43 5.89 -1.32 -4.82
C PHE A 43 6.68 -2.45 -5.49
N GLN A 44 6.04 -3.57 -5.83
CA GLN A 44 6.70 -4.76 -6.40
C GLN A 44 7.87 -5.28 -5.54
N VAL A 45 7.68 -5.27 -4.21
CA VAL A 45 8.66 -5.77 -3.22
C VAL A 45 8.09 -6.92 -2.40
N SER A 46 8.89 -7.48 -1.49
CA SER A 46 8.41 -8.45 -0.51
C SER A 46 7.70 -7.78 0.68
N GLU A 47 6.78 -8.48 1.34
CA GLU A 47 6.15 -8.01 2.58
C GLU A 47 7.16 -7.75 3.71
N ARG A 48 8.28 -8.48 3.71
CA ARG A 48 9.39 -8.26 4.64
C ARG A 48 10.05 -6.90 4.43
N ALA A 49 10.26 -6.51 3.17
CA ALA A 49 10.80 -5.18 2.84
C ALA A 49 9.87 -4.06 3.35
N VAL A 50 8.56 -4.18 3.13
CA VAL A 50 7.56 -3.22 3.64
C VAL A 50 7.60 -3.14 5.17
N THR A 51 7.69 -4.30 5.84
CA THR A 51 7.78 -4.35 7.30
C THR A 51 9.05 -3.66 7.82
N ASP A 52 10.18 -3.85 7.12
CA ASP A 52 11.46 -3.23 7.46
C ASP A 52 11.44 -1.71 7.22
N TRP A 53 10.80 -1.22 6.15
CA TRP A 53 10.60 0.21 5.92
C TRP A 53 9.81 0.85 7.07
N ALA A 54 8.71 0.22 7.49
CA ALA A 54 7.93 0.72 8.61
C ALA A 54 8.67 0.67 9.95
N ARG A 55 9.47 -0.38 10.21
CA ARG A 55 10.32 -0.45 11.41
C ARG A 55 11.38 0.66 11.44
N ARG A 56 11.89 1.06 10.27
CA ARG A 56 12.88 2.13 10.11
C ARG A 56 12.27 3.53 9.99
N GLY A 57 10.94 3.66 10.12
CA GLY A 57 10.25 4.95 9.99
C GLY A 57 10.16 5.50 8.56
N ARG A 58 10.50 4.71 7.55
CA ARG A 58 10.49 5.12 6.14
C ARG A 58 9.10 5.08 5.49
N LEU A 59 8.15 4.41 6.15
CA LEU A 59 6.77 4.30 5.70
C LEU A 59 5.84 4.44 6.92
N PRO A 60 5.00 5.49 6.99
CA PRO A 60 4.02 5.65 8.05
C PRO A 60 3.14 4.43 8.22
N SER A 61 2.84 4.07 9.46
CA SER A 61 2.00 2.91 9.75
C SER A 61 1.41 2.94 11.14
N VAL A 62 0.27 2.27 11.29
CA VAL A 62 -0.41 2.03 12.56
C VAL A 62 -0.48 0.53 12.82
N ARG A 63 -0.59 0.13 14.10
CA ARG A 63 -0.86 -1.26 14.47
C ARG A 63 -2.30 -1.41 14.88
N THR A 64 -2.93 -2.49 14.45
CA THR A 64 -4.24 -2.90 14.97
C THR A 64 -4.08 -3.42 16.40
N PRO A 65 -5.17 -3.54 17.19
CA PRO A 65 -5.13 -4.21 18.50
C PRO A 65 -4.52 -5.62 18.46
N GLY A 66 -4.72 -6.35 17.36
CA GLY A 66 -4.10 -7.66 17.12
C GLY A 66 -2.64 -7.64 16.63
N GLY A 67 -2.01 -6.47 16.57
CA GLY A 67 -0.59 -6.30 16.23
C GLY A 67 -0.26 -6.27 14.73
N HIS A 68 -1.22 -6.49 13.85
CA HIS A 68 -1.01 -6.38 12.40
C HIS A 68 -0.78 -4.92 11.99
N ARG A 69 0.11 -4.71 11.02
CA ARG A 69 0.41 -3.37 10.51
C ARG A 69 -0.59 -2.94 9.44
N ARG A 70 -0.95 -1.66 9.47
CA ARG A 70 -1.76 -0.97 8.49
C ARG A 70 -1.06 0.30 8.02
N TYR A 71 -1.24 0.64 6.75
CA TYR A 71 -0.52 1.75 6.11
C TYR A 71 -1.54 2.72 5.53
N PRO A 72 -1.45 4.02 5.85
CA PRO A 72 -2.31 5.03 5.24
C PRO A 72 -2.15 5.03 3.73
N ALA A 73 -3.25 4.91 3.00
CA ALA A 73 -3.28 4.94 1.54
C ALA A 73 -2.67 6.24 0.98
N ALA A 74 -2.92 7.38 1.63
CA ALA A 74 -2.35 8.68 1.25
C ALA A 74 -0.82 8.67 1.30
N ALA A 75 -0.21 8.22 2.40
CA ALA A 75 1.24 8.13 2.54
C ALA A 75 1.86 7.14 1.53
N VAL A 76 1.17 6.03 1.26
CA VAL A 76 1.61 5.06 0.23
C VAL A 76 1.55 5.66 -1.16
N ARG A 77 0.52 6.44 -1.48
CA ARG A 77 0.39 7.14 -2.76
C ARG A 77 1.47 8.20 -2.94
N GLU A 78 1.70 9.03 -1.94
CA GLU A 78 2.79 10.04 -1.97
C GLU A 78 4.13 9.39 -2.29
N LEU A 79 4.46 8.29 -1.60
CA LEU A 79 5.68 7.52 -1.86
C LEU A 79 5.72 6.90 -3.26
N LEU A 80 4.59 6.44 -3.82
CA LEU A 80 4.54 5.91 -5.20
C LEU A 80 4.85 7.01 -6.23
N THR A 81 4.38 8.24 -5.99
CA THR A 81 4.71 9.41 -6.82
C THR A 81 6.19 9.78 -6.70
N GLU A 82 6.76 9.80 -5.49
CA GLU A 82 8.17 10.12 -5.25
C GLU A 82 9.14 9.15 -5.96
N VAL A 83 8.81 7.86 -6.02
CA VAL A 83 9.66 6.84 -6.68
C VAL A 83 9.49 6.81 -8.21
N GLY A 84 8.65 7.67 -8.80
CA GLY A 84 8.41 7.71 -10.25
C GLY A 84 7.56 6.56 -10.77
N LEU A 85 6.71 5.97 -9.93
CA LEU A 85 5.72 4.94 -10.32
C LEU A 85 4.30 5.51 -10.50
N GLY A 86 4.18 6.84 -10.61
CA GLY A 86 2.93 7.57 -10.88
C GLY A 86 2.84 8.07 -12.31
#